data_AF-A0A806JAB3-F1
#
_entry.id   AF-A0A806JAB3-F1
#
_cell.length_a   1.000
_cell.length_b   1.000
_cell.length_c   1.000
_cell.angle_alpha   90.00
_cell.angle_beta   90.00
_cell.angle_gamma   90.00
#
_symmetry.space_group_name_H-M   'P 1'
#
loop_
_entity.id
_entity.type
_entity.pdbx_description
1 polymer ?
#
loop_
_entity_poly.entity_id
_entity_poly.type
_entity_poly.pdbx_seq_one_letter_code
_entity_poly.pdbx_strand_id
1 'polypeptide(L)'
;MIVDFINQTNLDNIPDKASIIEAFFQFAQKEQQREAQALIQAEQLNEEAAKRYISTSLKREYASENGTDLNAILPKMSPLNPKYLTLKQAVFQKISAFIEKFKGIGGNI
;
A
#
# COMPACT_ATOMS: atom_id res chain seq x y z
N MET A 1 -6.78 -5.64 9.63
CA MET A 1 -6.05 -4.54 10.29
C MET A 1 -6.40 -4.47 11.78
N ILE A 2 -7.59 -4.01 12.19
CA ILE A 2 -7.93 -3.88 13.63
C ILE A 2 -7.94 -5.25 14.33
N VAL A 3 -8.57 -6.26 13.72
CA VAL A 3 -8.57 -7.63 14.26
C VAL A 3 -7.14 -8.17 14.41
N ASP A 4 -6.28 -7.92 13.42
CA ASP A 4 -4.87 -8.34 13.47
C ASP A 4 -4.11 -7.63 14.60
N PHE A 5 -4.34 -6.32 14.77
CA PHE A 5 -3.76 -5.55 15.87
C PHE A 5 -4.15 -6.13 17.24
N ILE A 6 -5.43 -6.43 17.45
CA ILE A 6 -5.93 -7.03 18.71
C ILE A 6 -5.30 -8.40 18.96
N ASN A 7 -5.15 -9.22 17.92
CA ASN A 7 -4.62 -10.57 18.06
C ASN A 7 -3.09 -10.63 18.24
N GLN A 8 -2.36 -9.62 17.75
CA GLN A 8 -0.89 -9.60 17.75
C GLN A 8 -0.29 -8.67 18.80
N THR A 9 -1.12 -7.87 19.49
CA THR A 9 -0.66 -6.92 20.51
C THR A 9 -1.20 -7.31 21.87
N ASN A 10 -0.31 -7.38 22.87
CA ASN A 10 -0.75 -7.55 24.26
C ASN A 10 -1.31 -6.21 24.78
N LEU A 11 -2.64 -6.07 24.74
CA LEU A 11 -3.33 -4.85 25.17
C LEU A 11 -3.25 -4.62 26.68
N ASP A 12 -3.04 -5.66 27.49
CA ASP A 12 -2.94 -5.55 28.96
C ASP A 12 -1.72 -4.73 29.39
N ASN A 13 -0.70 -4.64 28.52
CA ASN A 13 0.51 -3.86 28.75
C ASN A 13 0.38 -2.38 28.36
N ILE A 14 -0.78 -1.95 27.84
CA ILE A 14 -0.99 -0.59 27.35
C ILE A 14 -1.81 0.19 28.39
N PRO A 15 -1.22 1.20 29.05
CA PRO A 15 -1.77 1.78 30.27
C PRO A 15 -2.98 2.70 30.06
N ASP A 16 -3.13 3.26 28.85
CA ASP A 16 -4.18 4.23 28.55
C ASP A 16 -4.59 4.24 27.08
N LYS A 17 -5.70 4.94 26.80
CA LYS A 17 -6.29 5.05 25.46
C LYS A 17 -5.36 5.71 24.44
N ALA A 18 -4.56 6.70 24.86
CA ALA A 18 -3.66 7.40 23.95
C ALA A 18 -2.54 6.45 23.47
N SER A 19 -2.03 5.65 24.40
CA SER A 19 -1.02 4.63 24.14
C SER A 19 -1.54 3.51 23.22
N ILE A 20 -2.84 3.14 23.30
CA ILE A 20 -3.46 2.18 22.37
C ILE A 20 -3.48 2.74 20.94
N ILE A 21 -3.83 4.02 20.81
CA ILE A 21 -3.85 4.70 19.50
C ILE A 21 -2.45 4.76 18.89
N GLU A 22 -1.44 5.13 19.68
CA GLU A 22 -0.05 5.15 19.23
C GLU A 22 0.43 3.75 18.81
N ALA A 23 0.20 2.74 19.63
CA ALA A 23 0.55 1.35 19.33
C ALA A 23 -0.13 0.85 18.05
N PHE A 24 -1.39 1.22 17.84
CA PHE A 24 -2.11 0.89 16.60
C PHE A 24 -1.47 1.55 15.38
N PHE A 25 -1.15 2.84 15.41
CA PHE A 25 -0.51 3.50 14.28
C PHE A 25 0.89 2.94 14.00
N GLN A 26 1.69 2.64 15.03
CA GLN A 26 2.99 1.98 14.86
C GLN A 26 2.86 0.60 14.22
N PHE A 27 1.87 -0.19 14.66
CA PHE A 27 1.56 -1.48 14.05
C PHE A 27 1.13 -1.32 12.59
N ALA A 28 0.18 -0.42 12.32
CA ALA A 28 -0.35 -0.20 10.99
C ALA A 28 0.72 0.31 10.00
N GLN A 29 1.65 1.16 10.43
CA GLN A 29 2.76 1.64 9.60
C GLN A 29 3.74 0.51 9.24
N LYS A 30 4.04 -0.40 10.18
CA LYS A 30 4.87 -1.59 9.90
C LYS A 30 4.19 -2.50 8.88
N GLU A 31 2.89 -2.76 9.07
CA GLU A 31 2.11 -3.56 8.13
C GLU A 31 1.99 -2.89 6.75
N GLN A 32 1.83 -1.56 6.71
CA GLN A 32 1.80 -0.78 5.47
C GLN A 32 3.09 -0.94 4.67
N GLN A 33 4.26 -0.82 5.31
CA GLN A 33 5.56 -1.01 4.65
C GLN A 33 5.73 -2.45 4.16
N ARG A 34 5.40 -3.44 5.00
CA ARG A 34 5.50 -4.85 4.67
C ARG A 34 4.62 -5.21 3.46
N GLU A 35 3.37 -4.78 3.45
CA GLU A 35 2.43 -5.07 2.37
C GLU A 35 2.76 -4.31 1.09
N ALA A 36 3.26 -3.08 1.17
CA ALA A 36 3.73 -2.34 0.00
C ALA A 36 4.91 -3.05 -0.67
N GLN A 37 5.89 -3.51 0.12
CA GLN A 37 7.04 -4.23 -0.41
C GLN A 37 6.62 -5.58 -1.02
N ALA A 38 5.71 -6.30 -0.36
CA ALA A 38 5.17 -7.55 -0.89
C ALA A 38 4.42 -7.34 -2.22
N LEU A 39 3.61 -6.29 -2.34
CA LEU A 39 2.91 -5.94 -3.57
C LEU A 39 3.88 -5.61 -4.70
N ILE A 40 4.90 -4.78 -4.43
CA ILE A 40 5.94 -4.40 -5.40
C ILE A 40 6.66 -5.64 -5.93
N GLN A 41 7.04 -6.56 -5.05
CA GLN A 41 7.74 -7.79 -5.42
C GLN A 41 6.84 -8.76 -6.18
N ALA A 42 5.61 -8.99 -5.72
CA ALA A 42 4.67 -9.93 -6.32
C ALA A 42 4.30 -9.56 -7.76
N GLU A 43 4.12 -8.26 -8.04
CA GLU A 43 3.77 -7.77 -9.38
C GLU A 43 4.99 -7.35 -10.20
N GLN A 44 6.21 -7.54 -9.68
CA GLN A 44 7.47 -7.15 -10.33
C GLN A 44 7.49 -5.68 -10.78
N LEU A 45 6.98 -4.79 -9.92
CA LEU A 45 6.88 -3.37 -10.22
C LEU A 45 8.26 -2.71 -10.22
N ASN A 46 8.38 -1.57 -10.90
CA ASN A 46 9.49 -0.66 -10.70
C ASN A 46 9.43 -0.09 -9.29
N GLU A 47 10.32 -0.54 -8.40
CA GLU A 47 10.29 -0.24 -6.96
C GLU A 47 10.23 1.26 -6.66
N GLU A 48 11.14 2.04 -7.24
CA GLU A 48 11.23 3.48 -7.01
C GLU A 48 9.98 4.23 -7.51
N ALA A 49 9.48 3.87 -8.68
CA ALA A 49 8.26 4.46 -9.23
C ALA A 49 7.03 4.06 -8.40
N ALA A 50 6.97 2.79 -7.97
CA ALA A 50 5.87 2.26 -7.17
C ALA A 50 5.80 2.92 -5.79
N LYS A 51 6.93 3.07 -5.09
CA LYS A 51 7.00 3.78 -3.80
C LYS A 51 6.47 5.21 -3.94
N ARG A 52 6.90 5.95 -4.97
CA ARG A 52 6.40 7.31 -5.23
C ARG A 52 4.90 7.35 -5.52
N TYR A 53 4.42 6.45 -6.38
CA TYR A 53 3.00 6.37 -6.73
C TYR A 53 2.15 6.05 -5.50
N ILE A 54 2.49 5.00 -4.75
CA ILE A 54 1.77 4.58 -3.55
C ILE A 54 1.79 5.70 -2.49
N SER A 55 2.94 6.33 -2.24
CA SER A 55 3.03 7.46 -1.30
C SER A 55 2.12 8.62 -1.71
N THR A 56 2.08 8.95 -3.00
CA THR A 56 1.21 10.01 -3.53
C THR A 56 -0.27 9.65 -3.41
N SER A 57 -0.63 8.39 -3.70
CA SER A 57 -1.99 7.89 -3.59
C SER A 57 -2.47 7.81 -2.13
N LEU A 58 -1.61 7.44 -1.18
CA LEU A 58 -1.94 7.46 0.25
C LEU A 58 -2.20 8.88 0.74
N LYS A 59 -1.38 9.85 0.32
CA LYS A 59 -1.59 11.27 0.63
C LYS A 59 -2.88 11.83 0.05
N ARG A 60 -3.33 11.32 -1.10
CA ARG A 60 -4.59 11.68 -1.75
C ARG A 60 -5.78 10.84 -1.26
N GLU A 61 -5.51 9.76 -0.53
CA GLU A 61 -6.48 8.75 -0.09
C GLU A 61 -7.17 7.98 -1.23
N TYR A 62 -6.66 8.07 -2.47
CA TYR A 62 -7.12 7.28 -3.61
C TYR A 62 -6.00 7.01 -4.62
N ALA A 63 -6.11 5.89 -5.33
CA ALA A 63 -5.26 5.58 -6.48
C ALA A 63 -5.88 6.15 -7.78
N SER A 64 -5.04 6.71 -8.65
CA SER A 64 -5.47 7.28 -9.94
C SER A 64 -4.89 6.48 -11.09
N GLU A 65 -5.73 6.05 -12.03
CA GLU A 65 -5.28 5.50 -13.33
C GLU A 65 -4.93 6.60 -14.34
N ASN A 66 -5.32 7.85 -14.05
CA ASN A 66 -5.09 8.99 -14.93
C ASN A 66 -3.61 9.39 -14.92
N GLY A 67 -3.10 9.78 -16.09
CA GLY A 67 -1.72 10.17 -16.27
C GLY A 67 -0.78 9.00 -16.58
N THR A 68 0.51 9.20 -16.37
CA THR A 68 1.57 8.23 -16.70
C THR A 68 2.11 7.48 -15.49
N ASP A 69 1.73 7.89 -14.27
CA ASP A 69 2.31 7.36 -13.04
C ASP A 69 2.07 5.85 -12.90
N LEU A 70 0.82 5.38 -13.09
CA LEU A 70 0.50 3.96 -13.07
C LEU A 70 1.22 3.17 -14.18
N ASN A 71 1.48 3.77 -15.34
CA ASN A 71 2.24 3.08 -16.38
C ASN A 71 3.74 3.00 -16.01
N ALA A 72 4.26 4.01 -15.30
CA ALA A 72 5.66 4.08 -14.90
C ALA A 72 6.06 3.04 -13.84
N ILE A 73 5.09 2.52 -13.08
CA ILE A 73 5.35 1.46 -12.08
C ILE A 73 5.34 0.06 -12.68
N LEU A 74 4.76 -0.13 -13.87
CA LEU A 74 4.66 -1.46 -14.47
C LEU A 74 6.04 -1.94 -14.99
N PRO A 75 6.28 -3.26 -14.97
CA PRO A 75 7.48 -3.82 -15.57
C PRO A 75 7.56 -3.48 -17.06
N LYS A 76 8.78 -3.34 -17.57
CA LYS A 76 9.01 -3.03 -18.99
C LYS A 76 8.45 -4.13 -19.87
N MET A 77 7.46 -3.79 -20.68
CA MET A 77 6.93 -4.65 -21.73
C MET A 77 6.39 -3.82 -22.89
N SER A 78 6.23 -4.45 -24.04
CA SER A 78 5.58 -3.80 -25.19
C SER A 78 4.12 -3.49 -24.85
N PRO A 79 3.62 -2.26 -25.11
CA PRO A 79 2.19 -1.94 -25.00
C PRO A 79 1.30 -2.79 -25.91
N LEU A 80 1.86 -3.38 -26.98
CA LEU A 80 1.17 -4.29 -27.88
C LEU A 80 1.08 -5.73 -27.32
N ASN A 81 1.70 -5.99 -26.16
CA ASN A 81 1.54 -7.26 -25.48
C ASN A 81 0.09 -7.37 -24.97
N PRO A 82 -0.70 -8.38 -25.39
CA PRO A 82 -2.09 -8.50 -24.96
C PRO A 82 -2.26 -8.65 -23.45
N LYS A 83 -1.22 -9.08 -22.72
CA LYS A 83 -1.22 -9.18 -21.25
C LYS A 83 -1.03 -7.84 -20.54
N TYR A 84 -0.57 -6.79 -21.24
CA TYR A 84 -0.25 -5.50 -20.62
C TYR A 84 -1.47 -4.86 -19.96
N LEU A 85 -2.60 -4.81 -20.67
CA LEU A 85 -3.83 -4.19 -20.16
C LEU A 85 -4.38 -4.95 -18.94
N THR A 86 -4.35 -6.29 -18.99
CA THR A 86 -4.79 -7.13 -17.87
C THR A 86 -3.91 -6.93 -16.64
N LEU A 87 -2.58 -6.90 -16.81
CA LEU A 87 -1.67 -6.64 -15.70
C LEU A 87 -1.89 -5.24 -15.13
N LYS A 88 -2.00 -4.21 -15.99
CA LYS A 88 -2.26 -2.84 -15.56
C LYS A 88 -3.50 -2.75 -14.68
N GLN A 89 -4.61 -3.35 -15.12
CA GLN A 89 -5.87 -3.35 -14.37
C GLN A 89 -5.74 -4.11 -13.05
N ALA A 90 -5.09 -5.27 -13.05
CA ALA A 90 -4.88 -6.07 -11.84
C ALA A 90 -4.02 -5.33 -10.81
N VAL A 91 -2.93 -4.70 -11.25
CA VAL A 91 -2.05 -3.87 -10.42
C VAL A 91 -2.82 -2.68 -9.85
N PHE A 92 -3.61 -2.00 -10.66
CA PHE A 92 -4.44 -0.89 -10.19
C PHE A 92 -5.43 -1.30 -9.11
N GLN A 93 -6.13 -2.43 -9.30
CA GLN A 93 -7.08 -2.94 -8.30
C GLN A 93 -6.38 -3.30 -6.99
N LYS A 94 -5.23 -3.98 -7.05
CA LYS A 94 -4.43 -4.33 -5.87
C LYS A 94 -3.95 -3.09 -5.12
N ILE A 95 -3.44 -2.08 -5.83
CA ILE A 95 -3.02 -0.83 -5.21
C ILE A 95 -4.22 -0.09 -4.65
N SER A 96 -5.35 0.00 -5.35
CA SER A 96 -6.55 0.67 -4.85
C SER A 96 -7.04 0.04 -3.54
N ALA A 97 -7.04 -1.30 -3.45
CA ALA A 97 -7.37 -2.01 -2.22
C ALA A 97 -6.36 -1.73 -1.10
N PHE A 98 -5.06 -1.66 -1.43
CA PHE A 98 -4.02 -1.26 -0.49
C PHE A 98 -4.23 0.17 0.03
N ILE A 99 -4.52 1.14 -0.85
CA ILE A 99 -4.78 2.52 -0.46
C ILE A 99 -6.02 2.61 0.44
N GLU A 100 -7.11 1.92 0.09
CA GLU A 100 -8.32 1.92 0.90
C GLU A 100 -8.06 1.35 2.31
N LYS A 101 -7.23 0.31 2.40
CA LYS A 101 -6.86 -0.32 3.68
C LYS A 101 -5.98 0.58 4.56
N PHE A 102 -5.09 1.39 3.97
CA PHE A 102 -4.05 2.13 4.69
C PHE A 102 -4.16 3.66 4.62
N LYS A 103 -5.21 4.22 3.99
CA LYS A 103 -5.48 5.66 4.04
C LYS A 103 -5.64 6.14 5.49
N GLY A 104 -5.11 7.33 5.79
CA GLY A 104 -5.15 7.92 7.14
C GLY A 104 -4.14 7.34 8.15
N ILE A 105 -3.36 6.30 7.82
CA ILE A 105 -2.33 5.74 8.73
C ILE A 105 -1.09 6.65 8.82
N GLY A 106 -0.82 7.44 7.79
CA GLY A 106 0.41 8.23 7.68
C GLY A 106 1.65 7.36 7.49
N GLY A 107 2.84 7.91 7.77
CA GLY A 107 4.11 7.20 7.64
C GLY A 107 4.76 7.28 6.25
N ASN A 108 5.90 6.61 6.11
CA ASN A 108 6.69 6.54 4.88
C ASN A 108 6.73 5.09 4.36
N ILE A 109 6.82 4.96 3.03
CA ILE A 109 6.98 3.70 2.30
C ILE A 109 8.29 3.74 1.52
#